data_AF-A0A9P1GYR1-F1
#
_entry.id   AF-A0A9P1GYR1-F1
#
_cell.length_a   1.000
_cell.length_b   1.000
_cell.length_c   1.000
_cell.angle_alpha   90.00
_cell.angle_beta   90.00
_cell.angle_gamma   90.00
#
_symmetry.space_group_name_H-M   'P 1'
#
loop_
_entity.id
_entity.type
_entity.pdbx_description
1 polymer ?
#
loop_
_entity_poly.entity_id
_entity_poly.type
_entity_poly.pdbx_seq_one_letter_code
_entity_poly.pdbx_strand_id
1 'polypeptide(L)'
;MSFLRTAFASLYLAAAASALTLSDWNSSGNSCGSVTWNGNADKPVFYFEGFDATLSAGQSANCAVHLQFASGRPGYRLVLDEVSTWGNLRLDAGGAATFFTTSFWSESAADTANDRLESATRSAFTGDVAIDATSLSLASGCVGASGAGGILNVNFRVVAEDGTVRFGPEKGSKKAAVSQHLALKWVAC
;
A
#
# COMPACT_ATOMS: atom_id res chain seq x y z
N MET A 1 -64.63 -7.07 -25.76
CA MET A 1 -64.37 -6.33 -24.51
C MET A 1 -62.90 -6.56 -24.16
N SER A 2 -62.10 -5.49 -24.28
CA SER A 2 -60.64 -5.52 -24.31
C SER A 2 -60.06 -5.56 -22.90
N PHE A 3 -59.14 -6.49 -22.62
CA PHE A 3 -58.42 -6.57 -21.35
C PHE A 3 -57.23 -5.60 -21.36
N LEU A 4 -57.27 -4.61 -20.47
CA LEU A 4 -56.17 -3.68 -20.21
C LEU A 4 -55.07 -4.41 -19.40
N ARG A 5 -53.88 -4.58 -20.00
CA ARG A 5 -52.68 -5.05 -19.28
C ARG A 5 -51.86 -3.84 -18.85
N THR A 6 -51.85 -3.55 -17.56
CA THR A 6 -50.99 -2.53 -16.94
C THR A 6 -49.58 -3.10 -16.77
N ALA A 7 -48.61 -2.58 -17.52
CA ALA A 7 -47.20 -2.90 -17.35
C ALA A 7 -46.62 -2.03 -16.23
N PHE A 8 -46.19 -2.65 -15.13
CA PHE A 8 -45.37 -2.00 -14.12
C PHE A 8 -43.94 -1.84 -14.67
N ALA A 9 -43.56 -0.63 -15.06
CA ALA A 9 -42.18 -0.29 -15.34
C ALA A 9 -41.41 -0.28 -14.01
N SER A 10 -40.64 -1.33 -13.76
CA SER A 10 -39.64 -1.34 -12.68
C SER A 10 -38.51 -0.39 -13.07
N LEU A 11 -38.47 0.79 -12.45
CA LEU A 11 -37.28 1.63 -12.46
C LEU A 11 -36.19 0.94 -11.63
N TYR A 12 -35.31 0.20 -12.30
CA TYR A 12 -34.00 -0.08 -11.73
C TYR A 12 -33.25 1.26 -11.69
N LEU A 13 -33.19 1.89 -10.51
CA LEU A 13 -32.12 2.85 -10.25
C LEU A 13 -30.82 2.06 -10.33
N ALA A 14 -30.07 2.23 -11.41
CA ALA A 14 -28.66 1.92 -11.41
C ALA A 14 -28.04 2.80 -10.32
N ALA A 15 -27.77 2.23 -9.14
CA ALA A 15 -26.97 2.90 -8.14
C ALA A 15 -25.67 3.31 -8.83
N ALA A 16 -25.42 4.62 -8.90
CA ALA A 16 -24.13 5.11 -9.36
C ALA A 16 -23.07 4.35 -8.56
N ALA A 17 -22.25 3.56 -9.24
CA ALA A 17 -21.14 2.87 -8.59
C ALA A 17 -20.34 3.97 -7.90
N SER A 18 -20.43 4.04 -6.57
CA SER A 18 -19.70 5.04 -5.81
C SER A 18 -18.23 4.78 -6.08
N ALA A 19 -17.63 5.67 -6.88
CA ALA A 19 -16.21 5.62 -7.19
C ALA A 19 -15.44 5.71 -5.86
N LEU A 20 -14.35 4.97 -5.75
CA LEU A 20 -13.41 5.13 -4.65
C LEU A 20 -13.03 6.61 -4.55
N THR A 21 -13.24 7.22 -3.40
CA THR A 21 -12.67 8.53 -3.09
C THR A 21 -11.70 8.38 -1.93
N LEU A 22 -10.44 8.72 -2.20
CA LEU A 22 -9.49 9.00 -1.14
C LEU A 22 -9.81 10.40 -0.61
N SER A 23 -10.22 10.52 0.64
CA SER A 23 -10.50 11.82 1.24
C SER A 23 -9.24 12.47 1.80
N ASP A 24 -8.34 11.65 2.33
CA ASP A 24 -7.12 12.13 2.94
C ASP A 24 -6.05 11.03 2.94
N TRP A 25 -4.81 11.47 3.07
CA TRP A 25 -3.70 10.59 3.41
C TRP A 25 -2.74 11.33 4.33
N ASN A 26 -2.14 10.58 5.25
CA ASN A 26 -1.06 11.10 6.07
C ASN A 26 0.09 10.10 6.12
N SER A 27 1.29 10.60 6.35
CA SER A 27 2.48 9.78 6.57
C SER A 27 3.15 10.14 7.89
N SER A 28 3.83 9.17 8.48
CA SER A 28 4.58 9.33 9.72
C SER A 28 5.81 8.44 9.73
N GLY A 29 6.87 8.88 10.41
CA GLY A 29 8.17 8.21 10.38
C GLY A 29 9.28 9.15 9.91
N ASN A 30 10.52 8.69 10.05
CA ASN A 30 11.70 9.51 9.81
C ASN A 30 12.21 9.49 8.36
N SER A 31 11.63 8.63 7.51
CA SER A 31 12.03 8.47 6.10
C SER A 31 10.82 8.48 5.16
N CYS A 32 9.74 9.16 5.53
CA CYS A 32 8.60 9.35 4.62
C CYS A 32 8.85 10.47 3.62
N GLY A 33 8.35 10.28 2.40
CA GLY A 33 8.21 11.35 1.42
C GLY A 33 6.76 11.55 0.99
N SER A 34 6.54 11.77 -0.30
CA SER A 34 5.23 12.12 -0.87
C SER A 34 4.40 10.89 -1.26
N VAL A 35 3.08 11.08 -1.29
CA VAL A 35 2.12 10.08 -1.77
C VAL A 35 1.47 10.57 -3.05
N THR A 36 1.41 9.69 -4.05
CA THR A 36 0.63 9.90 -5.27
C THR A 36 -0.23 8.68 -5.56
N TRP A 37 -1.20 8.81 -6.45
CA TRP A 37 -2.03 7.68 -6.86
C TRP A 37 -2.44 7.83 -8.33
N ASN A 38 -2.79 6.70 -8.96
CA ASN A 38 -3.06 6.64 -10.40
C ASN A 38 -4.39 7.27 -10.83
N GLY A 39 -5.25 7.69 -9.89
CA GLY A 39 -6.59 8.24 -10.18
C GLY A 39 -7.62 7.21 -10.65
N ASN A 40 -7.29 5.92 -10.65
CA ASN A 40 -8.19 4.86 -11.10
C ASN A 40 -8.94 4.25 -9.92
N ALA A 41 -10.22 4.60 -9.78
CA ALA A 41 -11.06 4.14 -8.69
C ALA A 41 -11.42 2.63 -8.74
N ASP A 42 -11.35 1.99 -9.91
CA ASP A 42 -11.66 0.56 -10.07
C ASP A 42 -10.47 -0.34 -9.75
N LYS A 43 -9.25 0.18 -9.97
CA LYS A 43 -7.97 -0.49 -9.70
C LYS A 43 -7.01 0.51 -9.06
N PRO A 44 -7.23 0.84 -7.78
CA PRO A 44 -6.48 1.89 -7.10
C PRO A 44 -5.04 1.46 -6.95
N VAL A 45 -4.15 2.36 -7.32
CA VAL A 45 -2.73 2.18 -7.11
C VAL A 45 -2.16 3.41 -6.44
N PHE A 46 -1.48 3.20 -5.32
CA PHE A 46 -0.81 4.23 -4.54
C PHE A 46 0.70 4.07 -4.64
N TYR A 47 1.40 5.20 -4.74
CA TYR A 47 2.85 5.29 -4.81
C TYR A 47 3.35 6.16 -3.67
N PHE A 48 4.28 5.61 -2.90
CA PHE A 48 4.97 6.29 -1.81
C PHE A 48 6.41 6.48 -2.25
N GLU A 49 6.80 7.74 -2.35
CA GLU A 49 8.05 8.15 -2.95
C GLU A 49 8.93 8.83 -1.93
N GLY A 50 10.25 8.74 -2.11
CA GLY A 50 11.21 9.52 -1.33
C GLY A 50 11.65 8.88 -0.01
N PHE A 51 11.49 7.55 0.14
CA PHE A 51 12.19 6.85 1.21
C PHE A 51 13.71 6.93 0.95
N ASP A 52 14.46 7.50 1.90
CA ASP A 52 15.92 7.45 1.91
C ASP A 52 16.37 7.31 3.38
N ALA A 53 17.24 6.35 3.63
CA ALA A 53 17.81 6.08 4.94
C ALA A 53 19.25 5.62 4.80
N THR A 54 20.13 6.16 5.65
CA THR A 54 21.46 5.62 5.92
C THR A 54 21.52 5.26 7.39
N LEU A 55 21.82 4.00 7.68
CA LEU A 55 21.69 3.37 8.97
C LEU A 55 23.00 2.65 9.33
N SER A 56 23.45 2.82 10.56
CA SER A 56 24.46 1.97 11.19
C SER A 56 23.81 0.80 11.93
N ALA A 57 24.57 -0.25 12.23
CA ALA A 57 24.11 -1.42 12.98
C ALA A 57 23.27 -1.04 14.22
N GLY A 58 22.10 -1.68 14.34
CA GLY A 58 21.11 -1.42 15.39
C GLY A 58 20.16 -0.24 15.13
N GLN A 59 20.40 0.56 14.09
CA GLN A 59 19.50 1.65 13.70
C GLN A 59 18.39 1.16 12.78
N SER A 60 17.27 1.89 12.79
CA SER A 60 16.16 1.64 11.88
C SER A 60 15.53 2.93 11.37
N ALA A 61 14.97 2.86 10.17
CA ALA A 61 14.17 3.91 9.58
C ALA A 61 12.83 3.34 9.13
N ASN A 62 11.77 4.14 9.18
CA ASN A 62 10.46 3.70 8.77
C ASN A 62 9.66 4.81 8.09
N CYS A 63 8.70 4.37 7.29
CA CYS A 63 7.61 5.20 6.83
C CYS A 63 6.29 4.44 6.98
N ALA A 64 5.39 5.01 7.78
CA ALA A 64 4.02 4.58 7.94
C ALA A 64 3.10 5.53 7.18
N VAL A 65 2.15 4.96 6.45
CA VAL A 65 1.21 5.68 5.60
C VAL A 65 -0.21 5.24 5.95
N HIS A 66 -1.09 6.23 5.98
CA HIS A 66 -2.47 6.08 6.40
C HIS A 66 -3.35 6.61 5.27
N LEU A 67 -4.09 5.72 4.60
CA LEU A 67 -4.98 6.06 3.50
C LEU A 67 -6.43 6.03 4.00
N GLN A 68 -7.13 7.17 3.92
CA GLN A 68 -8.52 7.27 4.32
C GLN A 68 -9.44 7.29 3.10
N PHE A 69 -10.30 6.28 3.01
CA PHE A 69 -11.27 6.15 1.91
C PHE A 69 -12.66 6.61 2.36
N ALA A 70 -13.08 7.79 1.89
CA ALA A 70 -14.38 8.36 2.25
C ALA A 70 -15.55 7.63 1.59
N SER A 71 -15.39 7.19 0.35
CA SER A 71 -16.40 6.40 -0.35
C SER A 71 -15.82 5.16 -1.01
N GLY A 72 -16.59 4.08 -1.03
CA GLY A 72 -16.31 2.82 -1.69
C GLY A 72 -17.56 2.25 -2.33
N ARG A 73 -17.41 1.10 -3.00
CA ARG A 73 -18.50 0.47 -3.76
C ARG A 73 -19.38 -0.40 -2.84
N PRO A 74 -20.67 -0.08 -2.63
CA PRO A 74 -21.53 -0.88 -1.77
C PRO A 74 -21.60 -2.36 -2.19
N GLY A 75 -21.55 -3.27 -1.22
CA GLY A 75 -21.52 -4.71 -1.47
C GLY A 75 -20.15 -5.26 -1.91
N TYR A 76 -19.10 -4.43 -1.87
CA TYR A 76 -17.72 -4.83 -2.14
C TYR A 76 -16.83 -4.45 -0.96
N ARG A 77 -15.63 -5.01 -0.94
CA ARG A 77 -14.52 -4.66 -0.04
C ARG A 77 -13.27 -4.36 -0.85
N LEU A 78 -12.41 -3.53 -0.31
CA LEU A 78 -11.06 -3.31 -0.84
C LEU A 78 -10.14 -4.39 -0.31
N VAL A 79 -9.34 -4.97 -1.19
CA VAL A 79 -8.29 -5.92 -0.81
C VAL A 79 -6.95 -5.32 -1.22
N LEU A 80 -6.04 -5.20 -0.27
CA LEU A 80 -4.63 -4.93 -0.55
C LEU A 80 -4.02 -6.20 -1.14
N ASP A 81 -3.79 -6.18 -2.44
CA ASP A 81 -3.39 -7.36 -3.21
C ASP A 81 -1.86 -7.48 -3.30
N GLU A 82 -1.18 -6.35 -3.48
CA GLU A 82 0.26 -6.30 -3.67
C GLU A 82 0.84 -5.11 -2.93
N VAL A 83 1.98 -5.34 -2.26
CA VAL A 83 2.85 -4.27 -1.77
C VAL A 83 4.24 -4.52 -2.27
N SER A 84 4.77 -3.59 -3.06
CA SER A 84 6.08 -3.75 -3.70
C SER A 84 6.93 -2.52 -3.42
N THR A 85 8.14 -2.74 -2.92
CA THR A 85 9.08 -1.67 -2.57
C THR A 85 10.34 -1.82 -3.41
N TRP A 86 10.74 -0.75 -4.09
CA TRP A 86 11.95 -0.73 -4.90
C TRP A 86 12.91 0.35 -4.44
N GLY A 87 14.19 0.12 -4.67
CA GLY A 87 15.19 1.11 -4.33
C GLY A 87 16.61 0.61 -4.53
N ASN A 88 17.57 1.53 -4.40
CA ASN A 88 18.97 1.20 -4.37
C ASN A 88 19.38 0.77 -2.96
N LEU A 89 19.79 -0.48 -2.81
CA LEU A 89 20.38 -1.00 -1.59
C LEU A 89 21.91 -0.96 -1.70
N ARG A 90 22.53 -0.33 -0.70
CA ARG A 90 23.97 -0.39 -0.47
C ARG A 90 24.25 -1.00 0.90
N LEU A 91 25.07 -2.04 0.90
CA LEU A 91 25.58 -2.70 2.09
C LEU A 91 27.11 -2.60 2.07
N ASP A 92 27.71 -2.23 3.20
CA ASP A 92 29.15 -2.38 3.35
C ASP A 92 29.55 -3.87 3.45
N ALA A 93 30.84 -4.18 3.39
CA ALA A 93 31.32 -5.55 3.55
C ALA A 93 30.95 -6.10 4.95
N GLY A 94 30.27 -7.24 5.00
CA GLY A 94 29.70 -7.79 6.23
C GLY A 94 28.35 -7.18 6.62
N GLY A 95 27.82 -6.23 5.84
CA GLY A 95 26.56 -5.57 6.14
C GLY A 95 25.34 -6.48 6.00
N ALA A 96 24.35 -6.23 6.84
CA ALA A 96 23.08 -6.95 6.85
C ALA A 96 21.91 -6.00 7.15
N ALA A 97 20.79 -6.22 6.47
CA ALA A 97 19.57 -5.44 6.60
C ALA A 97 18.34 -6.34 6.66
N THR A 98 17.38 -5.96 7.49
CA THR A 98 16.04 -6.56 7.49
C THR A 98 15.01 -5.51 7.08
N PHE A 99 14.15 -5.89 6.15
CA PHE A 99 13.04 -5.10 5.65
C PHE A 99 11.74 -5.68 6.20
N PHE A 100 10.86 -4.81 6.68
CA PHE A 100 9.56 -5.17 7.20
C PHE A 100 8.48 -4.36 6.50
N THR A 101 7.40 -5.04 6.11
CA THR A 101 6.16 -4.41 5.68
C THR A 101 5.03 -4.89 6.58
N THR A 102 4.36 -3.97 7.27
CA THR A 102 3.22 -4.28 8.12
C THR A 102 2.00 -3.53 7.62
N SER A 103 0.89 -4.23 7.41
CA SER A 103 -0.34 -3.63 6.89
C SER A 103 -1.55 -4.10 7.68
N PHE A 104 -2.51 -3.18 7.93
CA PHE A 104 -3.80 -3.52 8.55
C PHE A 104 -4.85 -2.45 8.22
N TRP A 105 -6.12 -2.85 8.21
CA TRP A 105 -7.24 -1.91 8.20
C TRP A 105 -7.57 -1.49 9.64
N SER A 106 -7.79 -0.21 9.90
CA SER A 106 -8.05 0.30 11.26
C SER A 106 -9.27 -0.36 11.91
N GLU A 107 -10.28 -0.68 11.11
CA GLU A 107 -11.53 -1.31 11.55
C GLU A 107 -11.34 -2.78 11.95
N SER A 108 -10.27 -3.41 11.50
CA SER A 108 -9.92 -4.81 11.76
C SER A 108 -8.43 -4.96 12.03
N ALA A 109 -7.89 -4.10 12.92
CA ALA A 109 -6.44 -4.05 13.19
C ALA A 109 -5.85 -5.39 13.71
N ALA A 110 -6.68 -6.26 14.26
CA ALA A 110 -6.28 -7.62 14.64
C ALA A 110 -5.85 -8.47 13.43
N ASP A 111 -6.42 -8.20 12.24
CA ASP A 111 -6.06 -8.83 10.97
C ASP A 111 -4.87 -8.09 10.35
N THR A 112 -3.71 -8.19 11.00
CA THR A 112 -2.47 -7.58 10.52
C THR A 112 -1.72 -8.54 9.60
N ALA A 113 -1.33 -8.06 8.42
CA ALA A 113 -0.41 -8.75 7.53
C ALA A 113 1.02 -8.23 7.73
N ASN A 114 1.99 -9.14 7.84
CA ASN A 114 3.40 -8.81 8.00
C ASN A 114 4.22 -9.56 6.95
N ASP A 115 5.18 -8.85 6.37
CA ASP A 115 6.21 -9.42 5.52
C ASP A 115 7.59 -9.04 6.04
N ARG A 116 8.56 -9.94 5.85
CA ARG A 116 9.95 -9.78 6.33
C ARG A 116 10.90 -10.33 5.28
N LEU A 117 11.82 -9.48 4.84
CA LEU A 117 12.91 -9.87 3.95
C LEU A 117 14.26 -9.54 4.58
N GLU A 118 15.18 -10.49 4.55
CA GLU A 118 16.54 -10.32 5.05
C GLU A 118 17.53 -10.27 3.88
N SER A 119 18.53 -9.38 4.00
CA SER A 119 19.62 -9.25 3.04
C SER A 119 20.95 -9.16 3.78
N ALA A 120 21.96 -9.87 3.31
CA ALA A 120 23.29 -9.84 3.89
C ALA A 120 24.35 -10.06 2.80
N THR A 121 25.56 -9.53 3.03
CA THR A 121 26.66 -9.68 2.08
C THR A 121 28.01 -9.85 2.77
N ARG A 122 28.93 -10.59 2.13
CA ARG A 122 30.33 -10.72 2.59
C ARG A 122 31.24 -9.60 2.06
N SER A 123 30.94 -9.10 0.86
CA SER A 123 31.64 -7.98 0.22
C SER A 123 30.70 -6.80 0.10
N ALA A 124 31.21 -5.58 -0.12
CA ALA A 124 30.33 -4.45 -0.37
C ALA A 124 29.36 -4.75 -1.54
N PHE A 125 28.08 -4.38 -1.36
CA PHE A 125 27.03 -4.52 -2.35
C PHE A 125 26.43 -3.15 -2.66
N THR A 126 26.09 -2.91 -3.93
CA THR A 126 25.32 -1.75 -4.35
C THR A 126 24.52 -2.13 -5.59
N GLY A 127 23.20 -2.04 -5.50
CA GLY A 127 22.33 -2.40 -6.62
C GLY A 127 20.88 -2.01 -6.35
N ASP A 128 20.11 -1.88 -7.43
CA ASP A 128 18.67 -1.71 -7.34
C ASP A 128 18.04 -3.06 -6.98
N VAL A 129 17.11 -3.06 -6.02
CA VAL A 129 16.44 -4.25 -5.47
C VAL A 129 14.94 -4.04 -5.42
N ALA A 130 14.20 -5.14 -5.56
CA ALA A 130 12.76 -5.21 -5.35
C ALA A 130 12.46 -6.04 -4.09
N ILE A 131 11.53 -5.54 -3.28
CA ILE A 131 11.05 -6.13 -2.04
C ILE A 131 9.54 -6.26 -2.21
N ASP A 132 9.11 -7.41 -2.70
CA ASP A 132 7.71 -7.68 -2.98
C ASP A 132 7.10 -8.45 -1.81
N ALA A 133 6.18 -7.82 -1.09
CA ALA A 133 5.39 -8.50 -0.08
C ALA A 133 4.35 -9.37 -0.77
N THR A 134 4.47 -10.68 -0.60
CA THR A 134 3.65 -11.64 -1.35
C THR A 134 2.21 -11.65 -0.81
N SER A 135 1.26 -11.28 -1.68
CA SER A 135 -0.21 -11.32 -1.49
C SER A 135 -0.69 -11.29 -0.03
N LEU A 136 -0.64 -10.10 0.57
CA LEU A 136 -1.15 -9.89 1.93
C LEU A 136 -2.64 -10.26 2.05
N SER A 137 -3.38 -10.28 0.92
CA SER A 137 -4.81 -10.62 0.84
C SER A 137 -5.65 -9.94 1.92
N LEU A 138 -5.24 -8.72 2.26
CA LEU A 138 -5.73 -8.00 3.43
C LEU A 138 -6.97 -7.21 3.03
N ALA A 139 -8.13 -7.73 3.44
CA ALA A 139 -9.43 -7.18 3.11
C ALA A 139 -9.90 -6.15 4.12
N SER A 140 -10.52 -5.08 3.63
CA SER A 140 -11.34 -4.18 4.42
C SER A 140 -12.64 -4.88 4.85
N GLY A 141 -13.38 -4.24 5.75
CA GLY A 141 -14.81 -4.53 5.92
C GLY A 141 -15.59 -4.33 4.62
N CYS A 142 -16.74 -5.00 4.50
CA CYS A 142 -17.67 -4.77 3.40
C CYS A 142 -18.25 -3.36 3.47
N VAL A 143 -18.18 -2.65 2.35
CA VAL A 143 -18.77 -1.31 2.23
C VAL A 143 -20.29 -1.43 2.30
N GLY A 144 -20.85 -0.89 3.37
CA GLY A 144 -22.30 -0.84 3.63
C GLY A 144 -22.99 0.32 2.92
N ALA A 145 -24.26 0.57 3.30
CA ALA A 145 -25.07 1.64 2.71
C ALA A 145 -24.52 3.06 2.94
N SER A 146 -23.69 3.27 3.96
CA SER A 146 -23.00 4.55 4.21
C SER A 146 -21.91 4.86 3.18
N GLY A 147 -21.45 3.85 2.43
CA GLY A 147 -20.40 4.00 1.45
C GLY A 147 -18.98 4.12 2.03
N ALA A 148 -18.77 4.12 3.34
CA ALA A 148 -17.42 4.30 3.92
C ALA A 148 -16.47 3.15 3.54
N GLY A 149 -15.27 3.49 3.04
CA GLY A 149 -14.26 2.53 2.57
C GLY A 149 -13.24 2.09 3.62
N GLY A 150 -13.11 2.85 4.71
CA GLY A 150 -12.23 2.54 5.85
C GLY A 150 -10.85 3.19 5.78
N ILE A 151 -9.97 2.80 6.69
CA ILE A 151 -8.59 3.33 6.78
C ILE A 151 -7.58 2.20 6.62
N LEU A 152 -6.75 2.27 5.58
CA LEU A 152 -5.64 1.34 5.38
C LEU A 152 -4.35 1.94 5.95
N ASN A 153 -3.67 1.17 6.79
CA ASN A 153 -2.37 1.51 7.36
C ASN A 153 -1.33 0.58 6.76
N VAL A 154 -0.23 1.14 6.25
CA VAL A 154 0.93 0.38 5.77
C VAL A 154 2.19 1.00 6.35
N ASN A 155 3.08 0.18 6.90
CA ASN A 155 4.36 0.63 7.43
C ASN A 155 5.50 -0.17 6.83
N PHE A 156 6.39 0.53 6.13
CA PHE A 156 7.67 0.01 5.67
C PHE A 156 8.77 0.39 6.65
N ARG A 157 9.60 -0.57 7.04
CA ARG A 157 10.73 -0.35 7.95
C ARG A 157 11.96 -1.07 7.47
N VAL A 158 13.10 -0.39 7.55
CA VAL A 158 14.43 -0.96 7.33
C VAL A 158 15.18 -0.96 8.66
N VAL A 159 15.82 -2.07 8.99
CA VAL A 159 16.72 -2.22 10.14
C VAL A 159 18.09 -2.61 9.62
N ALA A 160 19.14 -1.92 10.06
CA ALA A 160 20.51 -2.36 9.85
C ALA A 160 20.89 -3.35 10.95
N GLU A 161 21.05 -4.62 10.60
CA GLU A 161 21.44 -5.67 11.54
C GLU A 161 22.95 -5.64 11.80
N ASP A 162 23.74 -5.39 10.75
CA ASP A 162 25.20 -5.25 10.82
C ASP A 162 25.71 -4.27 9.76
N GLY A 163 26.87 -3.67 10.03
CA GLY A 163 27.53 -2.70 9.15
C GLY A 163 26.72 -1.43 8.90
N THR A 164 27.07 -0.71 7.82
CA THR A 164 26.28 0.40 7.31
C THR A 164 25.36 -0.10 6.20
N VAL A 165 24.10 0.30 6.28
CA VAL A 165 23.06 0.05 5.28
C VAL A 165 22.57 1.39 4.74
N ARG A 166 22.48 1.52 3.43
CA ARG A 166 21.72 2.61 2.81
C ARG A 166 20.65 2.02 1.91
N PHE A 167 19.43 2.51 2.06
CA PHE A 167 18.31 2.19 1.18
C PHE A 167 17.63 3.48 0.77
N GLY A 168 17.49 3.69 -0.54
CA GLY A 168 16.93 4.92 -1.07
C GLY A 168 16.53 4.81 -2.54
N PRO A 169 16.35 5.94 -3.23
CA PRO A 169 15.93 5.95 -4.64
C PRO A 169 16.87 5.15 -5.56
N GLU A 170 16.32 4.52 -6.59
CA GLU A 170 17.08 3.80 -7.62
C GLU A 170 18.12 4.68 -8.33
N LYS A 171 19.20 4.07 -8.82
CA LYS A 171 20.28 4.81 -9.46
C LYS A 171 19.86 5.37 -10.83
N GLY A 172 19.71 6.69 -10.92
CA GLY A 172 19.52 7.41 -12.19
C GLY A 172 18.10 7.92 -12.46
N SER A 173 17.17 7.75 -11.53
CA SER A 173 15.80 8.26 -11.67
C SER A 173 15.75 9.79 -11.44
N LYS A 174 15.54 10.58 -12.50
CA LYS A 174 15.38 12.06 -12.41
C LYS A 174 13.99 12.51 -11.92
N LYS A 175 13.07 11.57 -11.75
CA LYS A 175 11.74 11.70 -11.13
C LYS A 175 11.66 10.51 -10.18
N ALA A 176 11.39 10.72 -8.90
CA ALA A 176 11.54 9.71 -7.85
C ALA A 176 11.03 8.33 -8.31
N ALA A 177 11.91 7.35 -8.46
CA ALA A 177 11.50 5.98 -8.80
C ALA A 177 10.96 5.35 -7.53
N VAL A 178 9.64 5.25 -7.45
CA VAL A 178 8.78 4.85 -6.32
C VAL A 178 9.45 3.90 -5.31
N SER A 179 9.33 4.18 -4.01
CA SER A 179 9.91 3.36 -2.93
C SER A 179 8.88 2.51 -2.16
N GLN A 180 7.59 2.64 -2.43
CA GLN A 180 6.60 1.61 -2.15
C GLN A 180 5.35 1.81 -3.03
N HIS A 181 4.77 0.70 -3.50
CA HIS A 181 3.59 0.63 -4.33
C HIS A 181 2.56 -0.24 -3.65
N LEU A 182 1.31 0.23 -3.59
CA LEU A 182 0.18 -0.51 -3.05
C LEU A 182 -0.87 -0.69 -4.14
N ALA A 183 -1.11 -1.93 -4.56
CA ALA A 183 -2.18 -2.25 -5.48
C ALA A 183 -3.40 -2.77 -4.72
N LEU A 184 -4.54 -2.13 -4.93
CA LEU A 184 -5.82 -2.56 -4.37
C LEU A 184 -6.75 -3.09 -5.45
N LYS A 185 -7.67 -3.96 -5.04
CA LYS A 185 -8.77 -4.42 -5.90
C LYS A 185 -10.08 -4.50 -5.15
N TRP A 186 -11.17 -4.32 -5.88
CA TRP A 186 -12.51 -4.58 -5.39
C TRP A 186 -12.83 -6.08 -5.44
N VAL A 187 -13.29 -6.62 -4.32
CA VAL A 187 -13.81 -8.00 -4.23
C VAL A 187 -15.23 -7.94 -3.70
N ALA A 188 -16.13 -8.73 -4.29
CA ALA A 188 -17.49 -8.81 -3.80
C ALA A 188 -17.54 -9.35 -2.36
N CYS A 189 -18.48 -8.80 -1.62
CA CYS A 189 -19.06 -9.45 -0.46
C CYS A 189 -20.21 -10.33 -0.96
#